data_AF-A0AAJ2B9U9-F1
#
_entry.id   AF-A0AAJ2B9U9-F1
#
_cell.length_a   1.000
_cell.length_b   1.000
_cell.length_c   1.000
_cell.angle_alpha   90.00
_cell.angle_beta   90.00
_cell.angle_gamma   90.00
#
_symmetry.space_group_name_H-M   'P 1'
#
loop_
_entity.id
_entity.type
_entity.pdbx_description
1 polymer ?
#
loop_
_entity_poly.entity_id
_entity_poly.type
_entity_poly.pdbx_seq_one_letter_code
_entity_poly.pdbx_strand_id
1 'polypeptide(L)'
;MTARCCALTLFASVALTSPLSFAAAGVPAQGHDYPTEGRVEYVLACMDDNGHDFVNVYKCSCAIDKIAQVLTYDDFVEQSTFSKYATLGGEGGGEFRVDRAKAQTKKYRELQRDAFKACGLVKPASVAK
;
A
#
# COMPACT_ATOMS: atom_id res chain seq x y z
N MET A 1 -53.91 4.80 38.95
CA MET A 1 -55.07 4.98 38.06
C MET A 1 -54.49 5.14 36.66
N THR A 2 -54.59 4.25 35.69
CA THR A 2 -55.52 3.16 35.38
C THR A 2 -54.79 2.15 34.51
N ALA A 3 -54.75 0.89 34.94
CA ALA A 3 -54.45 -0.28 34.12
C ALA A 3 -55.77 -0.96 33.77
N ARG A 4 -55.90 -1.49 32.56
CA ARG A 4 -56.89 -2.50 32.10
C ARG A 4 -56.54 -2.87 30.65
N CYS A 5 -56.01 -4.08 30.42
CA CYS A 5 -56.71 -5.35 30.16
C CYS A 5 -56.77 -5.57 28.62
N CYS A 6 -56.02 -6.50 28.02
CA CYS A 6 -56.02 -7.98 28.11
C CYS A 6 -56.63 -8.55 26.82
N ALA A 7 -56.14 -9.72 26.41
CA ALA A 7 -56.63 -10.63 25.35
C ALA A 7 -56.10 -10.37 23.93
N LEU A 8 -55.15 -11.21 23.46
CA LEU A 8 -55.36 -12.44 22.66
C LEU A 8 -55.59 -12.05 21.17
N THR A 9 -54.92 -12.51 20.12
CA THR A 9 -54.26 -13.79 19.82
C THR A 9 -53.58 -13.73 18.43
N LEU A 10 -52.45 -14.42 18.30
CA LEU A 10 -51.99 -15.22 17.13
C LEU A 10 -52.23 -14.69 15.70
N PHE A 11 -51.16 -14.21 15.05
CA PHE A 11 -50.84 -14.45 13.64
C PHE A 11 -49.32 -14.65 13.57
N ALA A 12 -48.82 -15.88 13.66
CA ALA A 12 -48.61 -16.79 12.54
C ALA A 12 -47.66 -16.22 11.47
N SER A 13 -46.37 -16.59 11.61
CA SER A 13 -45.42 -16.92 10.54
C SER A 13 -45.26 -15.92 9.38
N VAL A 14 -44.21 -15.10 9.46
CA VAL A 14 -43.52 -14.56 8.27
C VAL A 14 -42.05 -15.00 8.34
N ALA A 15 -41.60 -15.58 7.23
CA ALA A 15 -40.44 -16.43 7.11
C ALA A 15 -39.11 -15.75 7.48
N LEU A 16 -38.24 -16.49 8.18
CA LEU A 16 -36.82 -16.22 8.24
C LEU A 16 -36.21 -16.42 6.84
N THR A 17 -36.20 -15.39 6.02
CA THR A 17 -35.31 -15.34 4.86
C THR A 17 -33.96 -14.83 5.35
N SER A 18 -33.15 -15.75 5.84
CA SER A 18 -31.73 -15.49 6.08
C SER A 18 -31.07 -15.25 4.72
N PRO A 19 -30.50 -14.06 4.42
CA PRO A 19 -29.66 -13.93 3.24
C PRO A 19 -28.45 -14.83 3.45
N LEU A 20 -28.28 -15.82 2.58
CA LEU A 20 -27.00 -16.50 2.45
C LEU A 20 -25.98 -15.44 2.05
N SER A 21 -25.16 -15.01 3.02
CA SER A 21 -23.94 -14.25 2.74
C SER A 21 -23.08 -15.11 1.82
N PHE A 22 -23.01 -14.70 0.55
CA PHE A 22 -22.05 -15.22 -0.40
C PHE A 22 -20.66 -14.73 0.04
N ALA A 23 -20.00 -15.49 0.90
CA ALA A 23 -18.58 -15.31 1.16
C ALA A 23 -17.85 -15.72 -0.12
N ALA A 24 -17.66 -14.77 -1.03
CA ALA A 24 -16.67 -14.90 -2.09
C ALA A 24 -15.32 -15.03 -1.37
N ALA A 25 -14.86 -16.26 -1.18
CA ALA A 25 -13.50 -16.53 -0.80
C ALA A 25 -12.62 -16.03 -1.95
N GLY A 26 -12.26 -14.75 -1.87
CA GLY A 26 -11.31 -14.13 -2.78
C GLY A 26 -10.05 -14.98 -2.75
N VAL A 27 -9.61 -15.42 -3.93
CA VAL A 27 -8.28 -16.01 -4.11
C VAL A 27 -7.31 -15.08 -3.40
N PRO A 28 -6.45 -15.57 -2.48
CA PRO A 28 -5.51 -14.68 -1.80
C PRO A 28 -4.72 -13.96 -2.90
N ALA A 29 -4.85 -12.64 -2.93
CA ALA A 29 -4.03 -11.82 -3.81
C ALA A 29 -2.59 -12.24 -3.52
N GLN A 30 -1.84 -12.60 -4.57
CA GLN A 30 -0.45 -13.06 -4.46
C GLN A 30 0.51 -11.89 -4.14
N GLY A 31 0.03 -10.91 -3.37
CA GLY A 31 0.75 -9.72 -2.94
C GLY A 31 0.20 -9.22 -1.60
N HIS A 32 0.95 -8.35 -0.97
CA HIS A 32 0.60 -7.75 0.31
C HIS A 32 -0.40 -6.61 0.13
N ASP A 33 -1.35 -6.53 1.05
CA ASP A 33 -2.34 -5.46 1.06
C ASP A 33 -1.72 -4.18 1.62
N TYR A 34 -1.54 -3.19 0.75
CA TYR A 34 -1.12 -1.84 1.15
C TYR A 34 -2.36 -0.95 1.24
N PRO A 35 -2.47 -0.09 2.27
CA PRO A 35 -3.55 0.88 2.36
C PRO A 35 -3.52 1.83 1.17
N THR A 36 -4.69 2.32 0.77
CA THR A 36 -4.82 3.22 -0.37
C THR A 36 -3.96 4.47 -0.22
N GLU A 37 -3.92 5.04 0.98
CA GLU A 37 -3.04 6.18 1.29
C GLU A 37 -1.57 5.89 0.97
N GLY A 38 -1.01 4.76 1.42
CA GLY A 38 0.39 4.41 1.21
C GLY A 38 0.73 4.16 -0.26
N ARG A 39 -0.23 3.63 -1.03
CA ARG A 39 -0.08 3.49 -2.49
C ARG A 39 -0.03 4.86 -3.17
N VAL A 40 -0.93 5.76 -2.81
CA VAL A 40 -1.01 7.11 -3.37
C VAL A 40 0.22 7.93 -3.00
N GLU A 41 0.65 7.91 -1.74
CA GLU A 41 1.87 8.59 -1.27
C GLU A 41 3.10 8.13 -2.04
N TYR A 42 3.24 6.82 -2.27
CA TYR A 42 4.32 6.30 -3.10
C TYR A 42 4.25 6.83 -4.53
N VAL A 43 3.07 6.80 -5.16
CA VAL A 43 2.90 7.26 -6.55
C VAL A 43 3.26 8.73 -6.68
N LEU A 44 2.84 9.57 -5.74
CA LEU A 44 3.18 10.99 -5.71
C LEU A 44 4.70 11.20 -5.58
N ALA A 45 5.35 10.53 -4.62
CA ALA A 45 6.79 10.62 -4.45
C ALA A 45 7.57 10.11 -5.67
N CYS A 46 7.10 9.04 -6.31
CA CYS A 46 7.68 8.53 -7.55
C CYS A 46 7.55 9.55 -8.70
N MET A 47 6.43 10.29 -8.78
CA MET A 47 6.25 11.34 -9.78
C MET A 47 7.17 12.54 -9.53
N ASP A 48 7.47 12.90 -8.27
CA ASP A 48 8.42 13.97 -7.96
C ASP A 48 9.81 13.69 -8.60
N ASP A 49 10.21 12.42 -8.66
CA ASP A 49 11.50 11.98 -9.21
C ASP A 49 11.50 11.74 -10.73
N ASN A 50 10.32 11.53 -11.34
CA ASN A 50 10.19 11.05 -12.72
C ASN A 50 9.36 11.96 -13.65
N GLY A 51 8.57 12.87 -13.11
CA GLY A 51 7.71 13.83 -13.83
C GLY A 51 6.22 13.68 -13.52
N HIS A 52 5.49 14.81 -13.50
CA HIS A 52 4.07 14.89 -13.18
C HIS A 52 3.15 14.83 -14.41
N ASP A 53 3.35 13.83 -15.26
CA ASP A 53 2.44 13.55 -16.38
C ASP A 53 1.65 12.26 -16.12
N PHE A 54 0.55 12.10 -16.87
CA PHE A 54 -0.36 10.97 -16.68
C PHE A 54 0.28 9.62 -17.00
N VAL A 55 1.30 9.57 -17.86
CA VAL A 55 2.03 8.33 -18.16
C VAL A 55 2.76 7.85 -16.91
N ASN A 56 3.36 8.76 -16.15
CA ASN A 56 4.05 8.41 -14.92
C ASN A 56 3.09 7.99 -13.79
N VAL A 57 1.84 8.48 -13.75
CA VAL A 57 0.82 7.93 -12.84
C VAL A 57 0.69 6.41 -13.05
N TYR A 58 0.57 5.95 -14.30
CA TYR A 58 0.47 4.52 -14.61
C TYR A 58 1.75 3.76 -14.25
N LYS A 59 2.91 4.30 -14.61
CA LYS A 59 4.19 3.62 -14.39
C LYS A 59 4.55 3.52 -12.90
N CYS A 60 4.35 4.59 -12.14
CA CYS A 60 4.56 4.61 -10.70
C CYS A 60 3.55 3.71 -9.96
N SER A 61 2.30 3.65 -10.43
CA SER A 61 1.31 2.70 -9.91
C SER A 61 1.74 1.24 -10.15
N CYS A 62 2.23 0.93 -11.36
CA CYS A 62 2.82 -0.39 -11.64
C CYS A 62 3.99 -0.71 -10.71
N ALA A 63 4.86 0.25 -10.41
CA ALA A 63 6.03 0.03 -9.58
C ALA A 63 5.65 -0.33 -8.13
N ILE A 64 4.66 0.35 -7.52
CA ILE A 64 4.21 0.00 -6.17
C ILE A 64 3.53 -1.36 -6.13
N ASP A 65 2.81 -1.75 -7.17
CA ASP A 65 2.20 -3.08 -7.26
C ASP A 65 3.25 -4.18 -7.34
N LYS A 66 4.38 -3.93 -8.01
CA LYS A 66 5.52 -4.85 -8.04
C LYS A 66 6.24 -4.95 -6.69
N ILE A 67 6.37 -3.83 -5.98
CA ILE A 67 6.95 -3.82 -4.64
C ILE A 67 6.05 -4.59 -3.66
N ALA A 68 4.74 -4.39 -3.72
CA ALA A 68 3.76 -5.07 -2.87
C ALA A 68 3.68 -6.59 -3.10
N GLN A 69 4.20 -7.11 -4.22
CA GLN A 69 4.35 -8.56 -4.43
C GLN A 69 5.50 -9.17 -3.62
N VAL A 70 6.40 -8.34 -3.07
CA VAL A 70 7.66 -8.80 -2.43
C VAL A 70 7.73 -8.40 -0.96
N LEU A 71 7.24 -7.20 -0.61
CA LEU A 71 7.33 -6.66 0.75
C LEU A 71 5.97 -6.56 1.39
N THR A 72 5.89 -6.91 2.68
CA THR A 72 4.77 -6.51 3.53
C THR A 72 4.71 -4.99 3.62
N TYR A 73 3.56 -4.43 3.99
CA TYR A 73 3.44 -2.97 4.13
C TYR A 73 4.42 -2.41 5.17
N ASP A 74 4.57 -3.10 6.32
CA ASP A 74 5.51 -2.69 7.38
C ASP A 74 6.96 -2.72 6.89
N ASP A 75 7.37 -3.79 6.18
CA ASP A 75 8.70 -3.88 5.58
C ASP A 75 8.92 -2.77 4.53
N PHE A 76 7.89 -2.47 3.74
CA PHE A 76 7.96 -1.38 2.77
C PHE A 76 8.14 -0.03 3.46
N VAL A 77 7.37 0.27 4.51
CA VAL A 77 7.50 1.51 5.27
C VAL A 77 8.91 1.60 5.89
N GLU A 78 9.39 0.54 6.53
CA GLU A 78 10.74 0.51 7.13
C GLU A 78 11.82 0.73 6.08
N GLN A 79 11.86 -0.10 5.03
CA GLN A 79 12.95 -0.09 4.08
C GLN A 79 12.93 1.14 3.16
N SER A 80 11.76 1.62 2.76
CA SER A 80 11.62 2.85 1.97
C SER A 80 12.03 4.08 2.77
N THR A 81 11.70 4.12 4.07
CA THR A 81 12.13 5.19 4.99
C THR A 81 13.64 5.20 5.14
N PHE A 82 14.28 4.04 5.37
CA PHE A 82 15.75 3.97 5.40
C PHE A 82 16.37 4.48 4.10
N SER A 83 15.82 4.08 2.95
CA SER A 83 16.31 4.52 1.65
C SER A 83 16.20 6.03 1.44
N LYS A 84 15.06 6.62 1.84
CA LYS A 84 14.75 8.05 1.72
C LYS A 84 15.68 8.91 2.57
N TYR A 85 15.98 8.49 3.79
CA TYR A 85 16.79 9.25 4.73
C TYR A 85 18.26 8.79 4.81
N ALA A 86 18.70 7.90 3.93
CA ALA A 86 20.07 7.39 3.92
C ALA A 86 21.16 8.49 3.80
N THR A 87 20.80 9.65 3.24
CA THR A 87 21.68 10.81 3.08
C THR A 87 21.38 11.95 4.06
N LEU A 88 20.47 11.74 5.02
CA LEU A 88 20.11 12.75 6.00
C LEU A 88 21.34 13.10 6.87
N GLY A 89 21.71 14.38 6.87
CA GLY A 89 22.84 14.90 7.63
C GLY A 89 22.53 15.09 9.11
N GLY A 90 23.57 15.43 9.88
CA GLY A 90 23.47 15.70 11.32
C GLY A 90 23.44 14.43 12.19
N GLU A 91 23.40 14.67 13.51
CA GLU A 91 23.37 13.61 14.53
C GLU A 91 22.11 12.77 14.43
N GLY A 92 20.94 13.40 14.25
CA GLY A 92 19.66 12.70 14.03
C GLY A 92 19.63 11.85 12.76
N GLY A 93 20.44 12.17 11.76
CA GLY A 93 20.63 11.35 10.56
C GLY A 93 21.52 10.12 10.77
N GLY A 94 22.11 9.95 11.96
CA GLY A 94 22.97 8.81 12.30
C GLY A 94 22.22 7.47 12.24
N GLU A 95 20.97 7.43 12.68
CA GLU A 95 20.13 6.22 12.71
C GLU A 95 19.93 5.61 11.31
N PHE A 96 19.79 6.45 10.27
CA PHE A 96 19.60 5.99 8.89
C PHE A 96 20.89 5.51 8.21
N ARG A 97 22.03 5.58 8.91
CA ARG A 97 23.36 5.24 8.38
C ARG A 97 24.05 4.11 9.14
N VAL A 98 23.37 3.47 10.09
CA VAL A 98 23.82 2.23 10.75
C VAL A 98 23.78 1.04 9.79
N ASP A 99 24.42 -0.07 10.16
CA ASP A 99 24.58 -1.22 9.24
C ASP A 99 23.24 -1.86 8.85
N ARG A 100 22.28 -1.96 9.79
CA ARG A 100 20.89 -2.39 9.48
C ARG A 100 20.26 -1.46 8.43
N ALA A 101 20.30 -0.15 8.64
CA ALA A 101 19.69 0.82 7.74
C ALA A 101 20.31 0.78 6.33
N LYS A 102 21.64 0.64 6.24
CA LYS A 102 22.35 0.46 4.96
C LYS A 102 21.93 -0.83 4.25
N ALA A 103 21.83 -1.94 4.97
CA ALA A 103 21.41 -3.21 4.41
C ALA A 103 19.97 -3.16 3.86
N GLN A 104 19.04 -2.56 4.62
CA GLN A 104 17.65 -2.39 4.18
C GLN A 104 17.54 -1.41 3.01
N THR A 105 18.26 -0.30 3.05
CA THR A 105 18.37 0.65 1.92
C THR A 105 18.82 -0.05 0.64
N LYS A 106 19.85 -0.90 0.72
CA LYS A 106 20.36 -1.64 -0.44
C LYS A 106 19.30 -2.57 -1.02
N LYS A 107 18.64 -3.37 -0.17
CA LYS A 107 17.56 -4.29 -0.60
C LYS A 107 16.43 -3.53 -1.29
N TYR A 108 15.96 -2.45 -0.68
CA TYR A 108 14.87 -1.65 -1.24
C TYR A 108 15.24 -1.00 -2.57
N ARG A 109 16.43 -0.40 -2.69
CA ARG A 109 16.88 0.21 -3.94
C ARG A 109 17.06 -0.81 -5.06
N GLU A 110 17.48 -2.02 -4.74
CA GLU A 110 17.54 -3.13 -5.69
C GLU A 110 16.14 -3.49 -6.20
N LEU A 111 15.19 -3.72 -5.28
CA LEU A 111 13.80 -4.01 -5.62
C LEU A 111 13.14 -2.87 -6.43
N GLN A 112 13.31 -1.62 -5.99
CA GLN A 112 12.74 -0.45 -6.65
C GLN A 112 13.29 -0.29 -8.07
N ARG A 113 14.59 -0.48 -8.27
CA ARG A 113 15.20 -0.46 -9.60
C ARG A 113 14.60 -1.54 -10.50
N ASP A 114 14.40 -2.74 -9.98
CA ASP A 114 13.88 -3.85 -10.77
C ASP A 114 12.38 -3.65 -11.11
N ALA A 115 11.59 -3.11 -10.17
CA ALA A 115 10.23 -2.65 -10.40
C ALA A 115 10.17 -1.53 -11.45
N PHE A 116 11.05 -0.53 -11.36
CA PHE A 116 11.12 0.58 -12.30
C PHE A 116 11.43 0.12 -13.72
N LYS A 117 12.40 -0.79 -13.88
CA LYS A 117 12.71 -1.41 -15.16
C LYS A 117 11.50 -2.16 -15.72
N ALA A 118 10.83 -2.97 -14.91
CA ALA A 118 9.66 -3.73 -15.32
C ALA A 118 8.48 -2.83 -15.74
N CYS A 119 8.37 -1.63 -15.16
CA CYS A 119 7.29 -0.68 -15.40
C CYS A 119 7.66 0.47 -16.35
N GLY A 120 8.83 0.43 -17.00
CA GLY A 120 9.23 1.44 -17.98
C GLY A 120 9.58 2.82 -17.38
N LEU A 121 9.96 2.87 -16.11
CA LEU A 121 10.58 4.03 -15.43
C LEU A 121 12.09 3.97 -15.62
N VAL A 122 12.53 4.14 -16.87
CA VAL A 122 13.94 4.34 -17.19
C VAL A 122 14.18 5.84 -17.28
N LYS A 123 15.04 6.37 -16.41
CA LYS A 123 15.43 7.77 -16.42
C LYS A 123 16.00 8.11 -17.80
N PRO A 124 15.39 9.03 -18.59
CA PRO A 124 15.97 9.41 -19.87
C PRO A 124 17.34 10.04 -19.61
N ALA A 125 18.31 9.72 -20.46
CA ALA A 125 19.71 10.14 -20.34
C ALA A 125 19.93 11.67 -20.30
N SER A 126 18.87 12.48 -20.48
CA SER A 126 18.91 13.94 -20.55
C SER A 126 18.67 14.67 -19.21
N VAL A 127 18.32 13.97 -18.12
CA VAL A 127 18.12 14.58 -16.78
C VAL A 127 19.22 14.10 -15.82
N ALA A 128 20.46 14.17 -16.29
CA ALA A 128 21.64 14.21 -15.45
C ALA A 128 22.27 15.58 -15.68
N LYS A 129 21.93 16.54 -14.83
CA LYS A 129 22.59 17.84 -14.75
C LYS A 129 23.10 18.04 -13.33
#